data_AF-A0A2V1BIW6-F1
#
_entry.id   AF-A0A2V1BIW6-F1
#
_cell.length_a   1.000
_cell.length_b   1.000
_cell.length_c   1.000
_cell.angle_alpha   90.00
_cell.angle_beta   90.00
_cell.angle_gamma   90.00
#
_symmetry.space_group_name_H-M   'P 1'
#
loop_
_entity.id
_entity.type
_entity.pdbx_description
1 polymer ?
#
loop_
_entity_poly.entity_id
_entity_poly.type
_entity_poly.pdbx_seq_one_letter_code
_entity_poly.pdbx_strand_id
1 'polypeptide(L)' 'MAPKSSFQYRIVDVWANHPGLGSEEIPEVARLFEYSHSDPAIAGQRQMSPEQVIAHMDEAGITHMCMSAWSRPGKMIFSN' A
#
# COMPACT_ATOMS: atom_id res chain seq x y z
N MET A 1 -9.49 -15.03 15.28
CA MET A 1 -9.66 -14.94 13.81
C MET A 1 -10.78 -13.95 13.56
N ALA A 2 -10.49 -12.86 12.85
CA ALA A 2 -11.54 -11.92 12.42
C ALA A 2 -12.46 -12.63 11.40
N PRO A 3 -13.76 -12.30 11.36
CA PRO A 3 -14.68 -12.91 10.40
C PRO A 3 -14.23 -12.56 8.97
N LYS A 4 -14.03 -13.60 8.14
CA LYS A 4 -13.83 -13.41 6.69
C LYS A 4 -15.00 -12.59 6.16
N SER A 5 -14.68 -11.42 5.60
CA SER A 5 -15.62 -10.54 4.91
C SER A 5 -16.61 -11.36 4.08
N SER A 6 -17.91 -11.12 4.28
CA SER A 6 -19.00 -11.77 3.53
C SER A 6 -19.13 -11.27 2.09
N PHE A 7 -18.15 -10.51 1.60
CA PHE A 7 -18.13 -10.04 0.21
C PHE A 7 -18.08 -11.24 -0.74
N GLN A 8 -19.16 -11.39 -1.50
CA GLN A 8 -19.32 -12.45 -2.50
C GLN A 8 -18.28 -12.36 -3.63
N TYR A 9 -17.61 -11.21 -3.76
CA TYR A 9 -16.68 -10.90 -4.84
C TYR A 9 -15.31 -10.57 -4.28
N ARG A 10 -14.28 -11.11 -4.94
CA ARG A 10 -12.87 -10.84 -4.64
C ARG A 10 -12.55 -9.39 -4.99
N ILE A 11 -11.91 -8.67 -4.07
CA ILE A 11 -11.47 -7.29 -4.32
C ILE A 11 -10.18 -7.32 -5.13
N VAL A 12 -10.11 -6.46 -6.14
CA VAL A 12 -8.91 -6.14 -6.90
C VAL A 12 -8.62 -4.67 -6.66
N ASP A 13 -7.53 -4.39 -5.96
CA ASP A 13 -7.04 -3.02 -5.80
C ASP A 13 -6.21 -2.65 -7.03
N VAL A 14 -6.73 -1.73 -7.85
CA VAL A 14 -6.10 -1.33 -9.11
C VAL A 14 -5.10 -0.19 -8.94
N TRP A 15 -4.92 0.33 -7.72
CA TRP A 15 -3.90 1.34 -7.44
C TRP A 15 -3.56 1.39 -5.96
N ALA A 16 -2.40 0.84 -5.59
CA ALA A 16 -1.89 0.86 -4.23
C ALA A 16 -0.48 1.46 -4.18
N ASN A 17 -0.24 2.35 -3.21
CA ASN A 17 1.11 2.77 -2.87
C ASN A 17 1.75 1.69 -2.01
N HIS A 18 3.03 1.42 -2.23
CA HIS A 18 3.75 0.50 -1.36
C HIS A 18 3.75 1.07 0.07
N PRO A 19 3.23 0.35 1.08
CA PRO A 19 3.27 0.81 2.45
C PRO A 19 4.71 1.04 2.87
N GLY A 20 5.03 2.26 3.28
CA GLY A 20 6.35 2.58 3.79
C GLY A 20 7.46 2.84 2.79
N LEU A 21 7.15 2.98 1.49
CA LEU A 21 8.11 3.33 0.45
C LEU A 21 7.72 4.68 -0.18
N GLY A 22 8.68 5.57 -0.36
CA GLY A 22 8.49 6.80 -1.13
C GLY A 22 8.03 8.02 -0.34
N SER A 23 7.55 7.89 0.90
CA SER A 23 7.20 9.06 1.72
C SER A 23 8.43 9.87 2.15
N GLU A 24 9.59 9.24 2.35
CA GLU A 24 10.86 9.92 2.63
C GLU A 24 11.51 10.48 1.36
N GLU A 25 11.31 9.82 0.21
CA GLU A 25 12.01 10.13 -1.04
C GLU A 25 11.22 11.03 -2.01
N ILE A 26 9.88 11.01 -1.93
CA ILE A 26 8.92 11.69 -2.80
C ILE A 26 7.86 12.40 -1.94
N PRO A 27 7.94 13.74 -1.80
CA PRO A 27 7.02 14.53 -0.97
C PRO A 27 5.54 14.38 -1.34
N GLU A 28 5.23 14.06 -2.60
CA GLU A 28 3.88 13.77 -3.07
C GLU A 28 3.28 12.52 -2.43
N VAL A 29 4.09 11.48 -2.18
CA VAL A 29 3.64 10.24 -1.53
C VAL A 29 3.30 10.52 -0.07
N ALA A 30 4.12 11.31 0.64
CA ALA A 30 3.82 11.73 2.01
C ALA A 30 2.50 12.53 2.09
N ARG A 31 2.33 13.52 1.22
CA ARG A 31 1.08 14.31 1.14
C ARG A 31 -0.13 13.44 0.77
N LEU A 32 0.07 12.47 -0.10
CA LEU A 32 -1.00 11.55 -0.49
C LEU A 32 -1.49 10.75 0.72
N PHE A 33 -0.58 10.16 1.51
CA PHE A 33 -0.96 9.43 2.73
C PHE A 33 -1.67 10.31 3.76
N GLU A 34 -1.27 11.58 3.87
CA GLU A 34 -1.96 12.57 4.68
C GLU A 34 -3.39 12.81 4.18
N TYR A 35 -3.57 13.07 2.88
CA TYR A 35 -4.89 13.31 2.29
C TYR A 35 -5.82 12.08 2.29
N SER A 36 -5.27 10.88 2.15
CA SER A 36 -6.05 9.64 2.22
C SER A 36 -6.46 9.26 3.64
N HIS A 37 -6.03 10.03 4.65
CA HIS A 37 -6.23 9.72 6.06
C HIS A 37 -5.78 8.29 6.39
N SER A 38 -4.68 7.86 5.75
CA SER A 38 -4.12 6.53 5.97
C SER A 38 -3.59 6.42 7.40
N ASP A 39 -3.72 5.23 8.00
CA ASP A 39 -3.20 4.97 9.33
C ASP A 39 -1.68 5.24 9.36
N PRO A 40 -1.19 6.21 10.14
CA PRO A 40 0.24 6.51 10.23
C PRO A 40 1.07 5.33 10.74
N ALA A 41 0.47 4.44 11.53
CA ALA A 41 1.13 3.22 12.02
C ALA A 41 1.39 2.21 10.90
N ILE A 42 0.70 2.33 9.77
CA ILE A 42 0.86 1.49 8.57
C ILE A 42 1.66 2.26 7.51
N ALA A 43 1.24 3.49 7.18
CA ALA A 43 1.86 4.32 6.15
C ALA A 43 3.26 4.83 6.53
N GLY A 44 3.54 4.99 7.82
CA GLY A 44 4.82 5.50 8.35
C GLY A 44 5.85 4.42 8.68
N GLN A 45 5.56 3.13 8.49
CA GLN A 45 6.57 2.09 8.67
C GLN A 45 7.62 2.19 7.58
N ARG A 46 8.89 1.98 7.89
CA ARG A 46 9.94 1.92 6.86
C ARG A 46 9.88 0.55 6.20
N GLN A 47 9.18 0.48 5.07
CA GLN A 47 9.08 -0.69 4.18
C GLN A 47 8.54 -1.98 4.84
N MET A 48 7.26 -2.28 4.63
CA MET A 48 6.69 -3.58 5.03
C MET A 48 7.26 -4.73 4.20
N SER A 49 7.43 -5.90 4.83
CA SER A 49 7.78 -7.12 4.11
C SER A 49 6.59 -7.61 3.26
N PRO A 50 6.83 -8.38 2.17
CA PRO A 50 5.77 -8.96 1.36
C PRO A 50 4.75 -9.78 2.18
N GLU A 51 5.20 -10.51 3.21
CA GLU A 51 4.33 -11.32 4.06
C GLU A 51 3.37 -10.46 4.88
N GLN A 52 3.84 -9.31 5.38
CA GLN A 52 3.02 -8.36 6.12
C GLN A 52 1.98 -7.71 5.20
N VAL A 53 2.38 -7.35 3.98
CA VAL A 53 1.46 -6.81 2.96
C VAL A 53 0.37 -7.83 2.63
N ILE A 54 0.74 -9.10 2.39
CA ILE A 54 -0.23 -10.18 2.10
C ILE A 54 -1.19 -10.39 3.29
N ALA A 55 -0.70 -10.35 4.53
CA ALA A 55 -1.56 -10.47 5.70
C ALA A 55 -2.62 -9.36 5.78
N HIS A 56 -2.24 -8.12 5.45
CA HIS A 56 -3.19 -7.00 5.34
C HIS A 56 -4.15 -7.15 4.16
N MET A 57 -3.69 -7.67 3.01
CA MET A 57 -4.57 -7.97 1.88
C MET A 57 -5.62 -9.02 2.25
N ASP A 58 -5.21 -10.09 2.93
CA ASP A 58 -6.09 -11.16 3.40
C ASP A 58 -7.15 -10.64 4.38
N GLU A 59 -6.74 -9.79 5.32
CA GLU A 59 -7.65 -9.13 6.27
C GLU A 59 -8.65 -8.22 5.55
N ALA A 60 -8.20 -7.47 4.54
CA ALA A 60 -9.03 -6.57 3.74
C ALA A 60 -9.88 -7.29 2.67
N GLY A 61 -9.65 -8.59 2.41
CA GLY A 61 -10.32 -9.33 1.35
C GLY A 61 -9.84 -8.98 -0.07
N ILE A 62 -8.63 -8.41 -0.19
CA ILE A 62 -7.97 -8.06 -1.45
C ILE A 62 -7.24 -9.29 -1.98
N THR A 63 -7.45 -9.60 -3.27
CA THR A 63 -6.83 -10.78 -3.90
C THR A 63 -5.75 -10.42 -4.91
N HIS A 64 -5.83 -9.22 -5.48
CA HIS A 64 -4.85 -8.68 -6.41
C HIS A 64 -4.65 -7.22 -6.08
N MET A 65 -3.41 -6.77 -6.15
CA MET A 65 -3.03 -5.40 -5.88
C MET A 65 -2.09 -4.92 -6.99
N CYS A 66 -2.43 -3.82 -7.65
CA CYS A 66 -1.56 -3.16 -8.60
C CYS A 66 -0.73 -2.10 -7.86
N MET A 67 0.57 -2.35 -7.72
CA MET A 67 1.46 -1.45 -7.02
C MET A 67 1.89 -0.28 -7.92
N SER A 68 1.82 0.93 -7.38
CA SER A 68 2.25 2.14 -8.07
C SER A 68 3.77 2.18 -8.21
N ALA A 69 4.26 2.47 -9.42
CA ALA A 69 5.64 2.88 -9.65
C ALA A 69 5.71 4.40 -9.73
N TRP A 70 6.65 5.01 -9.01
CA TRP A 70 6.84 6.45 -9.03
C TRP A 70 8.15 6.81 -9.75
N SER A 71 8.06 7.75 -10.70
CA SER A 71 9.22 8.25 -11.44
C SER A 71 9.30 9.76 -11.38
N ARG A 72 10.48 10.26 -11.00
CA ARG A 72 10.88 11.67 -11.03
C ARG A 72 12.24 11.78 -11.73
N PRO A 73 12.60 12.94 -12.29
CA PRO A 73 13.95 13.13 -12.81
C PRO A 73 15.02 12.76 -11.76
N GLY A 74 15.87 11.79 -12.08
CA GLY A 74 16.94 11.31 -11.20
C GLY A 74 16.51 10.40 -10.04
N LYS A 75 15.22 10.03 -9.91
CA LYS A 75 14.74 9.08 -8.89
C LYS A 75 13.63 8.20 -9.43
N MET A 76 13.74 6.89 -9.20
CA MET A 76 12.67 5.93 -9.49
C MET A 76 12.45 5.08 -8.25
N ILE A 77 11.18 4.91 -7.89
CA ILE A 77 10.75 4.06 -6.79
C ILE A 77 9.84 3.00 -7.38
N PHE A 78 10.30 1.77 -7.30
CA PHE A 78 9.61 0.59 -7.76
C PHE A 78 9.90 -0.55 -6.80
N SER A 79 8.95 -1.46 -6.67
CA SER A 79 9.11 -2.73 -5.97
C SER A 79 8.61 -3.84 -6.88
N ASN A 80 9.28 -4.98 -6.86
CA ASN A 80 8.83 -6.21 -7.48
C ASN A 80 8.54 -7.27 -6.40
#